data_AF-A0A7X7FNN3-F1
#
_entry.id   AF-A0A7X7FNN3-F1
#
_cell.length_a   1.000
_cell.length_b   1.000
_cell.length_c   1.000
_cell.angle_alpha   90.00
_cell.angle_beta   90.00
_cell.angle_gamma   90.00
#
_symmetry.space_group_name_H-M   'P 1'
#
loop_
_entity.id
_entity.type
_entity.pdbx_description
1 polymer ?
#
loop_
_entity_poly.entity_id
_entity_poly.type
_entity_poly.pdbx_seq_one_letter_code
_entity_poly.pdbx_strand_id
1 'polypeptide(L)'
;MRLRWLAILSGRVSPSLAVTGGVHTPLDAVKAVMCGAHAVQMVSALLQNGPKHLKTLIREVGSWLEAHDYDSLRQMQGSMSLQKCPNPQAFIRGNYMKLLQTWQGWNG
;
A
#
# COMPACT_ATOMS: atom_id res chain seq x y z
N MET A 1 -3.39 -11.48 0.40
CA MET A 1 -2.18 -12.25 0.00
C MET A 1 -1.16 -11.40 -0.76
N ARG A 2 -1.58 -10.52 -1.67
CA ARG A 2 -0.68 -9.73 -2.55
C ARG A 2 0.27 -8.77 -1.81
N LEU A 3 -0.24 -8.04 -0.82
CA LEU A 3 0.55 -7.08 -0.02
C LEU A 3 1.73 -7.75 0.71
N ARG A 4 1.60 -9.02 1.10
CA ARG A 4 2.67 -9.78 1.76
C ARG A 4 3.87 -9.98 0.85
N TRP A 5 3.63 -10.48 -0.36
CA TRP A 5 4.69 -10.70 -1.33
C TRP A 5 5.32 -9.39 -1.80
N LEU A 6 4.50 -8.36 -1.97
CA LEU A 6 4.96 -7.02 -2.29
C LEU A 6 5.96 -6.50 -1.25
N ALA A 7 5.61 -6.60 0.05
CA ALA A 7 6.48 -6.19 1.14
C ALA A 7 7.75 -7.04 1.29
N ILE A 8 7.69 -8.33 0.92
CA ILE A 8 8.87 -9.21 0.88
C ILE A 8 9.82 -8.82 -0.26
N LEU A 9 9.27 -8.51 -1.44
CA LEU A 9 10.06 -8.20 -2.65
C LEU A 9 10.56 -6.75 -2.69
N SER A 10 9.87 -5.83 -2.01
CA SER A 10 10.24 -4.42 -1.96
C SER A 10 11.68 -4.24 -1.47
N GLY A 11 12.49 -3.56 -2.28
CA GLY A 11 13.91 -3.32 -2.03
C GLY A 11 14.83 -4.54 -2.20
N ARG A 12 14.29 -5.70 -2.64
CA ARG A 12 15.07 -6.92 -2.95
C ARG A 12 15.23 -7.20 -4.43
N VAL A 13 14.43 -6.55 -5.26
CA VAL A 13 14.45 -6.71 -6.71
C VAL A 13 14.53 -5.35 -7.39
N SER A 14 15.24 -5.29 -8.52
CA SER A 14 15.41 -4.06 -9.31
C SER A 14 14.16 -3.63 -10.10
N PRO A 15 13.30 -4.54 -10.63
CA PRO A 15 12.13 -4.12 -11.39
C PRO A 15 11.08 -3.39 -10.55
N SER A 16 10.35 -2.47 -11.20
CA SER A 16 9.17 -1.83 -10.63
C SER A 16 8.09 -2.87 -10.32
N LEU A 17 7.56 -2.83 -9.10
CA LEU A 17 6.50 -3.70 -8.61
C LEU A 17 5.13 -3.05 -8.83
N ALA A 18 4.21 -3.74 -9.51
CA ALA A 18 2.82 -3.32 -9.62
C ALA A 18 1.91 -4.25 -8.82
N VAL A 19 0.83 -3.72 -8.24
CA VAL A 19 -0.23 -4.53 -7.62
C VAL A 19 -1.53 -4.42 -8.40
N THR A 20 -2.24 -5.54 -8.52
CA THR A 20 -3.52 -5.63 -9.23
C THR A 20 -4.48 -6.50 -8.43
N GLY A 21 -5.78 -6.26 -8.58
CA GLY A 21 -6.83 -7.07 -7.96
C GLY A 21 -7.08 -6.77 -6.48
N GLY A 22 -8.34 -6.49 -6.14
CA GLY A 22 -8.77 -6.23 -4.76
C GLY A 22 -8.31 -4.90 -4.19
N VAL A 23 -8.05 -3.90 -5.05
CA VAL A 23 -7.91 -2.50 -4.65
C VAL A 23 -9.21 -1.82 -5.05
N HIS A 24 -10.02 -1.48 -4.06
CA HIS A 24 -11.34 -0.88 -4.27
C HIS A 24 -11.47 0.46 -3.55
N THR A 25 -10.62 0.71 -2.57
CA THR A 25 -10.65 1.92 -1.73
C THR A 25 -9.32 2.68 -1.82
N PRO A 26 -9.29 3.98 -1.45
CA PRO A 26 -8.04 4.72 -1.32
C PRO A 26 -7.07 4.05 -0.34
N LEU A 27 -7.59 3.51 0.77
CA LEU A 27 -6.77 2.85 1.79
C LEU A 27 -6.11 1.57 1.25
N ASP A 28 -6.76 0.83 0.35
CA ASP A 28 -6.14 -0.31 -0.32
C ASP A 28 -4.94 0.13 -1.17
N ALA A 29 -5.06 1.27 -1.87
CA ALA A 29 -3.98 1.83 -2.69
C ALA A 29 -2.82 2.34 -1.82
N VAL A 30 -3.12 3.02 -0.71
CA VAL A 30 -2.14 3.44 0.29
C VAL A 30 -1.36 2.24 0.82
N LYS A 31 -2.07 1.19 1.30
CA LYS A 31 -1.43 -0.04 1.82
C LYS A 31 -0.55 -0.70 0.77
N ALA A 32 -0.96 -0.71 -0.50
CA ALA A 32 -0.15 -1.23 -1.59
C ALA A 32 1.16 -0.45 -1.76
N VAL A 33 1.11 0.88 -1.80
CA VAL A 33 2.30 1.71 -1.96
C VAL A 33 3.22 1.59 -0.74
N MET A 34 2.66 1.61 0.48
CA MET A 34 3.43 1.38 1.72
C MET A 34 4.14 0.01 1.73
N CYS A 35 3.54 -1.02 1.14
CA CYS A 35 4.15 -2.33 0.97
C CYS A 35 5.20 -2.37 -0.16
N GLY A 36 5.32 -1.33 -0.98
CA GLY A 36 6.37 -1.20 -2.01
C GLY A 36 5.88 -1.16 -3.45
N ALA A 37 4.57 -1.04 -3.71
CA ALA A 37 4.07 -0.88 -5.07
C ALA A 37 4.52 0.46 -5.67
N HIS A 38 4.99 0.39 -6.91
CA HIS A 38 5.26 1.54 -7.79
C HIS A 38 4.01 1.91 -8.60
N ALA A 39 3.12 0.94 -8.84
CA ALA A 39 1.86 1.14 -9.55
C ALA A 39 0.74 0.29 -8.96
N VAL A 40 -0.48 0.81 -8.99
CA VAL A 40 -1.69 0.14 -8.48
C VAL A 40 -2.75 0.11 -9.58
N GLN A 41 -3.27 -1.07 -9.90
CA GLN A 41 -4.34 -1.24 -10.89
C GLN A 41 -5.70 -1.48 -10.24
N MET A 42 -6.70 -0.71 -10.65
CA MET A 42 -8.04 -0.64 -10.03
C MET A 42 -9.16 -0.91 -11.04
N VAL A 43 -9.00 -1.93 -11.89
CA VAL A 43 -9.91 -2.17 -13.03
C VAL A 43 -11.35 -2.41 -12.57
N SER A 44 -11.59 -3.35 -11.66
CA SER A 44 -12.95 -3.68 -11.18
C SER A 44 -13.64 -2.51 -10.49
N ALA A 45 -12.89 -1.74 -9.68
CA ALA A 45 -13.42 -0.56 -9.00
C ALA A 45 -13.84 0.54 -9.98
N LEU A 46 -13.07 0.75 -11.06
CA LEU A 46 -13.40 1.72 -12.10
C LEU A 46 -14.53 1.25 -13.01
N LEU A 47 -14.65 -0.05 -13.28
CA LEU A 47 -15.79 -0.60 -14.03
C LEU A 47 -17.10 -0.43 -13.26
N GLN A 48 -17.08 -0.59 -11.93
CA GLN A 48 -18.27 -0.46 -11.08
C GLN A 48 -18.69 1.00 -10.84
N ASN A 49 -17.72 1.89 -10.59
CA ASN A 49 -17.99 3.28 -10.18
C ASN A 49 -17.80 4.31 -11.30
N GLY A 50 -17.34 3.86 -12.48
CA GLY A 50 -16.97 4.71 -13.60
C GLY A 50 -15.62 5.41 -13.44
N PRO A 51 -15.07 5.97 -14.53
CA PRO A 51 -13.73 6.56 -14.55
C PRO A 51 -13.59 7.81 -13.65
N LYS A 52 -14.68 8.53 -13.39
CA LYS A 52 -14.69 9.71 -12.49
C LYS A 52 -14.27 9.35 -11.05
N HIS A 53 -14.48 8.11 -10.64
CA HIS A 53 -14.08 7.61 -9.33
C HIS A 53 -12.56 7.74 -9.10
N LEU A 54 -11.74 7.67 -10.16
CA LEU A 54 -10.29 7.86 -10.06
C LEU A 54 -9.92 9.23 -9.48
N LYS A 55 -10.66 10.29 -9.80
CA LYS A 55 -10.40 11.64 -9.27
C LYS A 55 -10.67 11.71 -7.77
N THR A 56 -11.73 11.06 -7.31
CA THR A 56 -12.05 10.91 -5.89
C THR A 56 -10.95 10.16 -5.17
N LEU A 57 -10.49 9.05 -5.74
CA LEU A 57 -9.43 8.25 -5.15
C LEU A 57 -8.11 9.00 -5.03
N ILE A 58 -7.68 9.69 -6.09
CA ILE A 58 -6.44 10.49 -6.06
C ILE A 58 -6.52 11.56 -4.97
N ARG A 59 -7.64 12.27 -4.85
CA ARG A 59 -7.84 13.27 -3.80
C ARG A 59 -7.74 12.64 -2.42
N GLU A 60 -8.44 11.54 -2.18
CA GLU A 60 -8.48 10.88 -0.87
C GLU A 60 -7.13 10.26 -0.49
N VAL A 61 -6.37 9.73 -1.45
CA VAL A 61 -4.98 9.31 -1.22
C VAL A 61 -4.11 10.53 -0.87
N GLY A 62 -4.26 11.66 -1.57
CA GLY A 62 -3.55 12.90 -1.25
C GLY A 62 -3.85 13.40 0.17
N SER A 63 -5.12 13.47 0.54
CA SER A 63 -5.54 13.85 1.89
C SER A 63 -5.02 12.87 2.96
N TRP A 64 -4.95 11.58 2.63
CA TRP A 64 -4.37 10.59 3.53
C TRP A 64 -2.87 10.82 3.75
N LEU A 65 -2.12 11.15 2.70
CA LEU A 65 -0.69 11.48 2.79
C LEU A 65 -0.45 12.70 3.69
N GLU A 66 -1.19 13.79 3.46
CA GLU A 66 -1.13 15.00 4.27
C GLU A 66 -1.45 14.73 5.74
N ALA A 67 -2.48 13.93 6.01
CA ALA A 67 -2.87 13.56 7.38
C ALA A 67 -1.86 12.67 8.12
N HIS A 68 -0.90 12.06 7.41
CA HIS A 68 0.11 11.17 7.98
C HIS A 68 1.54 11.68 7.71
N ASP A 69 1.69 12.99 7.45
CA ASP A 69 2.98 13.67 7.26
C ASP A 69 3.87 13.05 6.16
N TYR A 70 3.25 12.55 5.09
CA TYR A 70 3.95 12.13 3.88
C TYR A 70 3.89 13.22 2.80
N ASP A 71 5.04 13.70 2.36
CA ASP A 71 5.20 14.67 1.27
C ASP A 71 4.92 14.04 -0.11
N SER A 72 5.10 12.72 -0.25
CA SER A 72 4.89 12.04 -1.53
C SER A 72 4.68 10.53 -1.42
N LEU A 73 4.07 9.94 -2.45
CA LEU A 73 4.01 8.48 -2.62
C LEU A 73 5.39 7.84 -2.61
N ARG A 74 6.41 8.52 -3.16
CA ARG A 74 7.79 8.01 -3.21
C ARG A 74 8.40 7.88 -1.81
N GLN A 75 8.16 8.86 -0.93
CA GLN A 75 8.61 8.81 0.46
C GLN A 75 7.92 7.67 1.22
N MET A 76 6.60 7.51 1.02
CA MET A 76 5.81 6.46 1.64
C MET A 76 6.16 5.05 1.14
N GLN A 77 6.64 4.94 -0.11
CA GLN A 77 6.82 3.66 -0.79
C GLN A 77 7.75 2.71 -0.02
N GLY A 78 7.25 1.51 0.26
CA GLY A 78 8.02 0.46 0.94
C GLY A 78 8.31 0.75 2.42
N SER A 79 7.67 1.75 3.03
CA SER A 79 7.76 2.03 4.48
C SER A 79 7.34 0.83 5.34
N MET A 80 6.43 -0.02 4.85
CA MET A 80 6.02 -1.29 5.46
C MET A 80 6.66 -2.51 4.81
N SER A 81 7.78 -2.35 4.10
CA SER A 81 8.54 -3.48 3.55
C SER A 81 9.20 -4.30 4.66
N LEU A 82 9.51 -5.57 4.36
CA LEU A 82 10.18 -6.45 5.31
C LEU A 82 11.60 -5.94 5.67
N GLN A 83 12.26 -5.21 4.76
CA GLN A 83 13.57 -4.62 5.00
C GLN A 83 13.53 -3.46 5.99
N LYS A 84 12.49 -2.62 5.96
CA LYS A 84 12.34 -1.47 6.85
C LYS A 84 11.64 -1.81 8.17
N CYS A 85 11.28 -3.07 8.37
CA CYS A 85 10.56 -3.51 9.56
C CYS A 85 11.51 -3.88 10.71
N PRO A 86 11.31 -3.34 11.94
CA PRO A 86 12.19 -3.61 13.08
C PRO A 86 12.31 -5.08 13.50
N ASN A 87 11.32 -5.93 13.19
CA ASN A 87 11.37 -7.37 13.49
C ASN A 87 10.91 -8.24 12.30
N PRO A 88 11.83 -8.58 11.39
CA PRO A 88 11.52 -9.36 10.18
C PRO A 88 11.02 -10.79 10.47
N GLN A 89 11.46 -11.43 11.57
CA GLN A 89 11.14 -12.82 11.87
C GLN A 89 9.72 -12.99 12.44
N ALA A 90 9.22 -12.02 13.21
CA ALA A 90 7.83 -12.01 13.69
C ALA A 90 6.81 -11.83 12.54
N PHE A 91 7.20 -11.17 11.46
CA PHE A 91 6.36 -10.91 10.28
C PHE A 91 6.12 -12.17 9.43
N ILE A 92 7.08 -13.09 9.36
CA ILE A 92 7.01 -14.30 8.53
C ILE A 92 6.06 -15.35 9.16
N ARG A 93 5.96 -15.39 10.50
CA ARG A 93 5.23 -16.44 11.24
C ARG A 93 3.72 -16.25 11.43
N GLY A 94 3.08 -15.32 10.72
CA GLY A 94 1.61 -15.38 10.52
C GLY A 94 0.82 -14.14 10.90
N ASN A 95 1.44 -13.10 11.46
CA ASN A 95 0.72 -11.91 11.92
C ASN A 95 0.67 -10.74 10.92
N TYR A 96 1.33 -10.82 9.75
CA TYR A 96 1.39 -9.70 8.81
C TYR A 96 0.01 -9.25 8.27
N MET A 97 -0.86 -10.20 7.95
CA MET A 97 -2.23 -9.89 7.50
C MET A 97 -3.05 -9.23 8.60
N LYS A 98 -2.93 -9.71 9.84
CA LYS A 98 -3.58 -9.10 11.01
C LYS A 98 -3.05 -7.70 11.21
N LEU A 99 -1.73 -7.50 11.17
CA LEU A 99 -1.09 -6.20 11.30
C LEU A 99 -1.59 -5.23 10.22
N LEU A 100 -1.64 -5.62 8.93
CA LEU A 100 -2.22 -4.79 7.86
C LEU A 100 -3.73 -4.50 8.04
N GLN A 101 -4.48 -5.42 8.64
CA GLN A 101 -5.90 -5.25 8.92
C GLN A 101 -6.13 -4.34 10.14
N THR A 102 -5.29 -4.43 11.16
CA THR A 102 -5.36 -3.64 12.41
C THR A 102 -4.54 -2.36 12.35
N TRP A 103 -3.73 -2.13 11.32
CA TRP A 103 -2.91 -0.93 11.18
C TRP A 103 -3.81 0.27 10.90
N GLN A 104 -3.78 1.25 11.82
CA GLN A 104 -4.65 2.43 11.82
C GLN A 104 -3.94 3.75 11.50
N GLY A 105 -2.80 3.72 10.82
CA GLY A 105 -1.96 4.92 10.74
C GLY A 105 -1.13 5.04 12.01
N TRP A 106 0.15 5.33 11.84
CA TRP A 106 1.07 5.46 12.97
C TRP A 106 0.77 6.77 13.70
N ASN A 107 0.26 6.69 14.93
CA ASN A 107 0.24 7.83 15.86
C ASN A 107 1.52 7.74 16.71
N GLY A 108 2.51 8.57 16.42
CA GLY A 108 3.75 8.67 17.21
C GLY A 108 4.95 9.12 16.40
#